data_AF-A0A0A1U9Y3-F1
#
_entry.id   AF-A0A0A1U9Y3-F1
#
_cell.length_a   1.000
_cell.length_b   1.000
_cell.length_c   1.000
_cell.angle_alpha   90.00
_cell.angle_beta   90.00
_cell.angle_gamma   90.00
#
_symmetry.space_group_name_H-M   'P 1'
#
loop_
_entity.id
_entity.type
_entity.pdbx_description
1 polymer ?
#
loop_
_entity_poly.entity_id
_entity_poly.type
_entity_poly.pdbx_seq_one_letter_code
_entity_poly.pdbx_strand_id
1 'polypeptide(L)'
;MSCSLTCDKINGNCTTCISGYGLDESFNCNICLPGTYANATNNKCQQCDNKMYQSNEGQTYCNSCDIKCETCDNISGKCLTCYAGYEFTGNANCEICVDGYYSSGGTSSCLPCPIECVNCYRESGVCTSCQSGFKQVINQTLETKSVSRVH
;
A
#
# COMPACT_ATOMS: atom_id res chain seq x y z
N MET A 1 15.38 -27.43 -18.43
CA MET A 1 14.09 -28.13 -18.28
C MET A 1 13.40 -27.52 -17.07
N SER A 2 12.47 -26.58 -17.29
CA SER A 2 11.73 -25.89 -16.22
C SER A 2 10.38 -26.56 -15.91
N CYS A 3 10.04 -27.57 -16.70
CA CYS A 3 8.96 -28.51 -16.47
C CYS A 3 9.24 -29.34 -15.23
N SER A 4 8.20 -29.61 -14.43
CA SER A 4 8.27 -30.67 -13.43
C SER A 4 8.47 -32.04 -14.11
N LEU A 5 8.69 -33.10 -13.32
CA LEU A 5 8.81 -34.49 -13.81
C LEU A 5 7.54 -35.03 -14.50
N THR A 6 6.48 -34.22 -14.64
CA THR A 6 5.19 -34.59 -15.22
C THR A 6 4.83 -33.75 -16.45
N CYS A 7 4.81 -34.40 -17.61
CA CYS A 7 4.31 -33.85 -18.88
C CYS A 7 3.13 -34.68 -19.40
N ASP A 8 2.28 -34.05 -20.22
CA ASP A 8 1.17 -34.72 -20.90
C ASP A 8 1.75 -35.75 -21.90
N LYS A 9 1.29 -37.00 -21.81
CA LYS A 9 1.83 -38.12 -22.59
C LYS A 9 1.44 -38.12 -24.06
N ILE A 10 0.49 -37.26 -24.46
CA ILE A 10 -0.06 -37.20 -25.82
C ILE A 10 0.63 -36.09 -26.61
N ASN A 11 0.74 -34.88 -26.04
CA ASN A 11 1.30 -33.71 -26.74
C ASN A 11 2.68 -33.26 -26.21
N GLY A 12 3.14 -33.80 -25.08
CA GLY A 12 4.44 -33.46 -24.49
C GLY A 12 4.45 -32.15 -23.68
N ASN A 13 3.30 -31.49 -23.51
CA ASN A 13 3.19 -30.22 -22.80
C ASN A 13 3.44 -30.38 -21.30
N CYS A 14 3.95 -29.32 -20.66
CA CYS A 14 4.09 -29.31 -19.21
C CYS A 14 2.72 -29.25 -18.54
N THR A 15 2.52 -30.13 -17.54
CA THR A 15 1.31 -30.11 -16.71
C THR A 15 1.52 -29.35 -15.40
N THR A 16 2.77 -29.29 -14.93
CA THR A 16 3.20 -28.52 -13.77
C THR A 16 4.63 -28.03 -13.98
N CYS A 17 5.01 -26.98 -13.27
CA CYS A 17 6.34 -26.40 -13.31
C CYS A 17 7.08 -26.63 -11.99
N ILE A 18 8.40 -26.53 -12.03
CA ILE A 18 9.19 -26.52 -10.80
C ILE A 18 8.87 -25.26 -9.97
N SER A 19 9.21 -25.30 -8.67
CA SER A 19 9.00 -24.17 -7.77
C SER A 19 9.60 -22.87 -8.33
N GLY A 20 8.84 -21.78 -8.26
CA GLY A 20 9.22 -20.48 -8.82
C GLY A 20 8.86 -20.28 -10.30
N TYR A 21 8.32 -21.30 -10.97
CA TYR A 21 7.88 -21.21 -12.36
C TYR A 21 6.37 -21.42 -12.47
N GLY A 22 5.76 -20.81 -13.48
CA GLY A 22 4.35 -20.96 -13.81
C GLY A 22 4.14 -21.24 -15.29
N LEU A 23 3.05 -21.93 -15.60
CA LEU A 23 2.60 -22.22 -16.96
C LEU A 23 2.04 -20.96 -17.62
N ASP A 24 2.45 -20.72 -18.86
CA ASP A 24 1.78 -19.78 -19.75
C ASP A 24 0.63 -20.46 -20.53
N GLU A 25 -0.05 -19.69 -21.39
CA GLU A 25 -1.15 -20.18 -22.23
C GLU A 25 -0.68 -21.18 -23.31
N SER A 26 0.63 -21.30 -23.53
CA SER A 26 1.25 -22.29 -24.44
C SER A 26 1.82 -23.49 -23.68
N PHE A 27 1.50 -23.64 -22.38
CA PHE A 27 2.00 -24.70 -21.51
C PHE A 27 3.53 -24.73 -21.35
N ASN A 28 4.20 -23.60 -21.53
CA ASN A 28 5.61 -23.44 -21.22
C ASN A 28 5.78 -22.94 -19.78
N CYS A 29 6.81 -23.44 -19.11
CA CYS A 29 7.16 -23.02 -17.77
C CYS A 29 8.11 -21.83 -17.81
N ASN A 30 7.62 -20.67 -17.39
CA ASN A 30 8.40 -19.43 -17.29
C ASN A 30 8.63 -19.08 -15.82
N ILE A 31 9.79 -18.51 -15.50
CA ILE A 31 10.07 -18.03 -14.15
C ILE A 31 9.10 -16.91 -13.81
N CYS A 32 8.53 -16.91 -12.61
CA CYS A 32 7.65 -15.84 -12.18
C CYS A 32 8.46 -14.59 -11.91
N LEU A 33 8.20 -13.55 -12.69
CA LEU A 33 8.93 -12.28 -12.64
C LEU A 33 8.54 -11.45 -11.41
N PRO A 34 9.33 -10.44 -11.04
CA PRO A 34 8.95 -9.50 -9.99
C PRO A 34 7.54 -8.93 -10.19
N GLY A 35 6.82 -8.70 -9.10
CA GLY A 35 5.39 -8.39 -9.10
C GLY A 35 4.48 -9.63 -9.15
N THR A 36 5.05 -10.82 -9.32
CA THR A 36 4.31 -12.09 -9.36
C THR A 36 4.90 -13.14 -8.43
N TYR A 37 4.13 -14.19 -8.17
CA TYR A 37 4.58 -15.38 -7.46
C TYR A 37 4.06 -16.65 -8.15
N ALA A 38 4.80 -17.75 -8.02
CA ALA A 38 4.38 -19.07 -8.48
C ALA A 38 3.28 -19.61 -7.56
N ASN A 39 2.05 -19.65 -8.04
CA ASN A 39 0.91 -20.17 -7.29
C ASN A 39 0.80 -21.68 -7.50
N ALA A 40 1.05 -22.46 -6.44
CA ALA A 40 0.99 -23.92 -6.47
C ALA A 40 -0.42 -24.49 -6.74
N THR A 41 -1.47 -23.71 -6.53
CA THR A 41 -2.86 -24.14 -6.72
C THR A 41 -3.24 -24.20 -8.20
N ASN A 42 -2.83 -23.20 -8.99
CA ASN A 42 -3.16 -23.11 -10.41
C ASN A 42 -1.96 -23.33 -11.34
N ASN A 43 -0.76 -23.55 -10.77
CA ASN A 43 0.51 -23.71 -11.48
C ASN A 43 0.84 -22.55 -12.44
N LYS A 44 0.37 -21.33 -12.14
CA LYS A 44 0.65 -20.13 -12.94
C LYS A 44 1.40 -19.09 -12.11
N CYS A 45 2.07 -18.16 -12.80
CA CYS A 45 2.55 -16.94 -12.16
C CYS A 45 1.38 -16.00 -11.93
N GLN A 46 1.10 -15.70 -10.67
CA GLN A 46 0.00 -14.83 -10.27
C GLN A 46 0.54 -13.50 -9.77
N GLN A 47 -0.14 -12.40 -10.12
CA GLN A 47 0.18 -11.07 -9.61
C GLN A 47 0.04 -11.04 -8.08
N CYS A 48 0.91 -10.27 -7.42
CA CYS A 48 0.73 -9.95 -6.02
C CYS A 48 -0.59 -9.19 -5.82
N ASP A 49 -1.34 -9.57 -4.79
CA ASP A 49 -2.58 -8.90 -4.42
C ASP A 49 -2.30 -7.46 -3.96
N ASN A 50 -3.36 -6.65 -3.84
CA ASN A 50 -3.25 -5.29 -3.33
C ASN A 50 -2.53 -5.25 -1.98
N LYS A 51 -1.63 -4.27 -1.83
CA LYS A 51 -0.77 -4.08 -0.64
C LYS A 51 0.28 -5.18 -0.43
N MET A 52 0.59 -5.95 -1.48
CA MET A 52 1.64 -6.96 -1.50
C MET A 52 2.61 -6.70 -2.65
N TYR A 53 3.85 -7.16 -2.50
CA TYR A 53 4.89 -6.99 -3.51
C TYR A 53 5.85 -8.17 -3.58
N GLN A 54 6.58 -8.30 -4.69
CA GLN A 54 7.68 -9.26 -4.81
C GLN A 54 8.77 -8.72 -5.72
N SER A 55 9.96 -8.48 -5.17
CA SER A 55 11.07 -7.87 -5.91
C SER A 55 11.97 -8.88 -6.63
N ASN A 56 11.91 -10.14 -6.21
CA ASN A 56 12.76 -11.19 -6.76
C ASN A 56 11.96 -12.11 -7.68
N GLU A 57 12.59 -12.58 -8.75
CA GLU A 57 12.02 -13.62 -9.59
C GLU A 57 11.98 -14.98 -8.86
N GLY A 58 11.14 -15.89 -9.35
CA GLY A 58 11.11 -17.28 -8.91
C GLY A 58 10.51 -17.49 -7.51
N GLN A 59 9.83 -16.50 -6.95
CA GLN A 59 9.26 -16.60 -5.61
C GLN A 59 7.88 -17.26 -5.64
N THR A 60 7.50 -17.87 -4.51
CA THR A 60 6.23 -18.60 -4.33
C THR A 60 5.25 -17.84 -3.43
N TYR A 61 5.58 -16.62 -3.04
CA TYR A 61 4.77 -15.76 -2.20
C TYR A 61 5.07 -14.29 -2.48
N CYS A 62 4.18 -13.41 -2.05
CA CYS A 62 4.41 -11.96 -2.02
C CYS A 62 4.61 -11.50 -0.57
N ASN A 63 5.42 -10.46 -0.40
CA ASN A 63 5.64 -9.76 0.86
C ASN A 63 4.56 -8.71 1.07
N SER A 64 4.17 -8.44 2.32
CA SER A 64 3.29 -7.32 2.63
C SER A 64 4.06 -5.99 2.54
N CYS A 65 3.40 -4.97 2.03
CA CYS A 65 3.95 -3.62 2.04
C CYS A 65 4.05 -3.02 3.45
N ASP A 66 4.83 -1.96 3.60
CA ASP A 66 4.96 -1.27 4.89
C ASP A 66 3.57 -0.79 5.35
N ILE A 67 3.29 -0.99 6.64
CA ILE A 67 1.99 -0.69 7.26
C ILE A 67 1.61 0.80 7.16
N LYS A 68 2.59 1.68 6.91
CA LYS A 68 2.37 3.12 6.73
C LYS A 68 1.94 3.47 5.30
N CYS A 69 2.25 2.60 4.32
CA CYS A 69 1.82 2.79 2.95
C CYS A 69 0.33 2.46 2.83
N GLU A 70 -0.46 3.37 2.28
CA GLU A 70 -1.81 3.05 1.84
C GLU A 70 -1.78 2.20 0.56
N THR A 71 -0.89 2.55 -0.35
CA THR A 71 -0.55 1.78 -1.55
C THR A 71 0.95 1.72 -1.75
N CYS A 72 1.41 0.67 -2.43
CA CYS A 72 2.81 0.40 -2.68
C CYS A 72 2.98 -0.19 -4.08
N ASP A 73 4.19 -0.05 -4.61
CA ASP A 73 4.60 -0.68 -5.85
C ASP A 73 4.70 -2.20 -5.67
N ASN A 74 4.02 -2.95 -6.54
CA ASN A 74 3.93 -4.41 -6.42
C ASN A 74 5.26 -5.13 -6.74
N ILE A 75 6.26 -4.42 -7.26
CA ILE A 75 7.60 -4.97 -7.52
C ILE A 75 8.52 -4.65 -6.36
N SER A 76 8.74 -3.36 -6.07
CA SER A 76 9.75 -2.89 -5.13
C SER A 76 9.26 -2.79 -3.69
N GLY A 77 7.94 -2.80 -3.45
CA GLY A 77 7.34 -2.60 -2.13
C GLY A 77 7.43 -1.17 -1.60
N LYS A 78 8.01 -0.24 -2.38
CA LYS A 78 8.08 1.18 -2.04
C LYS A 78 6.67 1.77 -1.97
N CYS A 79 6.44 2.69 -1.03
CA CYS A 79 5.15 3.35 -0.95
C CYS A 79 4.89 4.18 -2.21
N LEU A 80 3.64 4.17 -2.67
CA LEU A 80 3.13 5.09 -3.69
C LEU A 80 2.24 6.15 -3.06
N THR A 81 1.51 5.77 -2.00
CA THR A 81 0.74 6.68 -1.15
C THR A 81 0.85 6.28 0.31
N CYS A 82 0.65 7.24 1.21
CA CYS A 82 0.67 7.06 2.65
C CYS A 82 -0.73 7.12 3.25
N TYR A 83 -0.95 6.43 4.36
CA TYR A 83 -2.16 6.70 5.16
C TYR A 83 -2.15 8.11 5.74
N ALA A 84 -3.34 8.61 6.10
CA ALA A 84 -3.48 9.84 6.84
C ALA A 84 -2.63 9.83 8.13
N GLY A 85 -2.07 10.98 8.48
CA GLY A 85 -1.12 11.14 9.58
C GLY A 85 0.34 10.83 9.23
N TYR A 86 0.61 10.44 7.99
CA TYR A 86 1.96 10.27 7.45
C TYR A 86 2.22 11.20 6.27
N GLU A 87 3.46 11.64 6.12
CA GLU A 87 3.94 12.30 4.92
C GLU A 87 4.62 11.34 3.96
N PHE A 88 4.47 11.63 2.67
CA PHE A 88 5.20 10.97 1.61
C PHE A 88 6.55 11.65 1.40
N THR A 89 7.62 10.90 1.64
CA THR A 89 8.99 11.39 1.48
C THR A 89 9.52 11.16 0.07
N GLY A 90 10.52 11.95 -0.35
CA GLY A 90 11.16 11.81 -1.66
C GLY A 90 11.82 10.44 -1.93
N ASN A 91 11.98 9.59 -0.90
CA ASN A 91 12.51 8.24 -1.01
C ASN A 91 11.43 7.17 -1.24
N ALA A 92 10.19 7.57 -1.56
CA ALA A 92 9.04 6.68 -1.71
C ALA A 92 8.73 5.87 -0.44
N ASN A 93 8.84 6.56 0.71
CA ASN A 93 8.56 6.05 2.05
C ASN A 93 7.60 6.98 2.77
N CYS A 94 6.90 6.43 3.77
CA CYS A 94 5.99 7.18 4.62
C CYS A 94 6.58 7.42 6.01
N GLU A 95 6.57 8.68 6.45
CA GLU A 95 7.05 9.10 7.78
C GLU A 95 5.91 9.71 8.57
N ILE A 96 5.89 9.48 9.88
CA ILE A 96 4.79 9.94 10.72
C ILE A 96 4.91 11.46 10.96
N CYS A 97 3.82 12.20 10.80
CA CYS A 97 3.84 13.65 11.05
C CYS A 97 4.11 13.93 12.51
N VAL A 98 5.15 14.70 12.85
CA VAL A 98 5.48 15.02 14.25
C VAL A 98 4.33 15.73 14.98
N ASP A 99 4.39 15.74 16.32
CA ASP A 99 3.36 16.39 17.14
C ASP A 99 3.20 17.87 16.74
N GLY A 100 1.95 18.33 16.67
CA GLY A 100 1.62 19.66 16.14
C GLY A 100 1.51 19.73 14.60
N TYR A 101 1.66 18.61 13.90
CA TYR A 101 1.49 18.50 12.45
C TYR A 101 0.48 17.41 12.09
N TYR A 102 -0.11 17.52 10.90
CA TYR A 102 -1.06 16.57 10.35
C TYR A 102 -0.85 16.37 8.85
N SER A 103 -1.41 15.28 8.31
CA SER A 103 -1.45 15.02 6.87
C SER A 103 -2.72 14.24 6.53
N SER A 104 -3.35 14.57 5.40
CA SER A 104 -4.46 13.80 4.84
C SER A 104 -4.03 12.47 4.21
N GLY A 105 -2.73 12.16 4.19
CA GLY A 105 -2.17 10.99 3.52
C GLY A 105 -1.98 11.22 2.03
N GLY A 106 -2.01 10.15 1.24
CA GLY A 106 -1.70 10.25 -0.19
C GLY A 106 -0.21 10.53 -0.40
N THR A 107 0.08 11.53 -1.22
CA THR A 107 1.45 12.04 -1.46
C THR A 107 1.73 13.36 -0.73
N SER A 108 0.87 13.76 0.20
CA SER A 108 0.98 15.02 0.93
C SER A 108 2.14 15.01 1.93
N SER A 109 2.71 16.19 2.17
CA SER A 109 3.64 16.45 3.27
C SER A 109 2.89 16.76 4.56
N CYS A 110 3.60 16.73 5.69
CA CYS A 110 3.03 17.16 6.95
C CYS A 110 2.85 18.68 6.97
N LEU A 111 1.68 19.13 7.42
CA LEU A 111 1.31 20.53 7.57
C LEU A 111 1.16 20.86 9.06
N PRO A 112 1.53 22.07 9.51
CA PRO A 112 1.30 22.46 10.88
C PRO A 112 -0.20 22.47 11.20
N CYS A 113 -0.57 22.15 12.43
CA CYS A 113 -1.94 22.29 12.91
C CYS A 113 -2.45 23.72 12.64
N PRO A 114 -3.76 23.88 12.36
CA PRO A 114 -4.36 25.20 12.22
C PRO A 114 -4.09 26.08 13.45
N ILE A 115 -3.84 27.37 13.25
CA ILE A 115 -3.44 28.32 14.31
C ILE A 115 -4.52 28.51 15.39
N GLU A 116 -5.77 28.25 15.06
CA GLU A 116 -6.90 28.24 15.99
C GLU A 116 -6.91 27.03 16.93
N CYS A 117 -6.05 26.04 16.69
CA CYS A 117 -5.89 24.86 17.50
C CYS A 117 -4.70 24.99 18.45
N VAL A 118 -4.86 24.53 19.69
CA VAL A 118 -3.69 24.24 20.55
C VAL A 118 -3.02 22.94 20.10
N ASN A 119 -3.81 21.95 19.68
CA ASN A 119 -3.39 20.66 19.13
C ASN A 119 -4.44 20.19 18.10
N CYS A 120 -4.05 19.31 17.17
CA CYS A 120 -4.94 18.73 16.17
C CYS A 120 -4.73 17.23 15.99
N TYR A 121 -5.73 16.53 15.45
CA TYR A 121 -5.62 15.13 15.05
C TYR A 121 -4.69 15.00 13.86
N ARG A 122 -3.72 14.09 13.94
CA ARG A 122 -2.66 13.90 12.93
C ARG A 122 -3.22 13.51 11.57
N GLU A 123 -4.36 12.83 11.56
CA GLU A 123 -4.99 12.25 10.37
C GLU A 123 -5.87 13.25 9.62
N SER A 124 -6.26 14.37 10.24
CA SER A 124 -7.27 15.27 9.66
C SER A 124 -7.00 16.75 9.85
N GLY A 125 -6.11 17.14 10.76
CA GLY A 125 -5.89 18.54 11.11
C GLY A 125 -7.03 19.16 11.92
N VAL A 126 -8.08 18.40 12.23
CA VAL A 126 -9.18 18.85 13.10
C VAL A 126 -8.63 19.10 14.49
N CYS A 127 -8.93 20.25 15.10
CA CYS A 127 -8.44 20.54 16.45
C CYS A 127 -8.83 19.42 17.42
N THR A 128 -7.95 19.03 18.33
CA THR A 128 -8.32 18.25 19.52
C THR A 128 -8.74 19.20 20.64
N SER A 129 -8.15 20.41 20.67
CA SER A 129 -8.51 21.50 21.57
C SER A 129 -8.30 22.86 20.87
N CYS A 130 -9.19 23.81 21.13
CA CYS A 130 -9.14 25.15 20.55
C CYS A 130 -8.36 26.13 21.43
N GLN A 131 -7.70 27.09 20.79
CA GLN A 131 -7.10 28.23 21.48
C GLN A 131 -8.19 29.13 22.06
N SER A 132 -7.87 29.90 23.11
CA SER A 132 -8.83 30.82 23.74
C SER A 132 -9.44 31.78 22.70
N GLY A 133 -10.77 31.91 22.72
CA GLY A 133 -11.51 32.69 21.74
C GLY A 133 -11.96 31.91 20.50
N PHE A 134 -11.70 30.60 20.43
CA PHE A 134 -12.19 29.69 19.39
C PHE A 134 -12.99 28.53 19.98
N LYS A 135 -13.99 28.05 19.24
CA LYS A 135 -14.77 26.85 19.57
C LYS A 135 -14.94 25.95 18.35
N GLN A 136 -15.02 24.64 18.58
CA GLN A 136 -15.44 23.72 17.55
C GLN A 136 -16.92 23.93 17.23
N VAL A 137 -17.23 23.90 15.95
CA VAL A 137 -18.59 23.89 15.42
C VAL A 137 -18.75 22.57 14.67
N ILE A 138 -19.72 21.77 15.13
CA ILE A 138 -20.11 20.55 14.44
C ILE A 138 -21.18 20.95 13.44
N ASN A 139 -20.89 20.83 12.15
CA ASN A 139 -21.90 21.06 11.13
C ASN A 139 -22.76 19.80 10.99
N GLN A 140 -23.92 19.79 11.66
CA GLN A 140 -24.80 18.63 11.81
C GLN A 140 -25.35 18.09 10.47
N THR A 141 -25.24 18.85 9.39
CA THR A 141 -25.68 18.46 8.03
C THR A 141 -24.61 17.77 7.19
N LEU A 142 -23.33 17.83 7.60
CA LEU A 142 -22.18 17.34 6.81
C LEU A 142 -21.21 16.44 7.60
N GLU A 143 -21.48 16.18 8.89
CA GLU A 143 -20.56 15.50 9.83
C GLU A 143 -19.14 16.09 9.87
N THR A 144 -18.98 17.35 9.45
CA THR A 144 -17.69 18.03 9.41
C THR A 144 -17.51 18.88 10.67
N LYS A 145 -16.32 18.78 11.26
CA LYS A 145 -15.90 19.63 12.39
C LYS A 145 -15.10 20.80 11.84
N SER A 146 -15.59 22.01 12.06
CA SER A 146 -14.88 23.25 11.74
C SER A 146 -14.64 24.06 13.02
N VAL A 147 -13.82 25.09 12.94
CA VAL A 147 -13.49 25.95 14.09
C VAL A 147 -14.00 27.36 13.80
N SER A 148 -14.58 28.02 14.81
CA SER A 148 -15.09 29.39 14.66
C SER A 148 -14.74 30.25 15.86
N ARG A 149 -14.58 31.55 15.61
CA ARG A 149 -14.29 32.55 16.64
C ARG A 149 -15.52 32.75 17.52
N VAL A 150 -15.31 32.76 18.84
CA VAL A 150 -16.34 33.10 19.82
C VAL A 150 -16.47 34.62 19.83
N HIS A 151 -17.68 35.12 19.51
CA HIS A 151 -18.04 36.53 19.67
C HIS A 151 -18.45 36.81 21.10
#